data_AF-A0A2D3N9I5-F1
#
_entry.id   AF-A0A2D3N9I5-F1
#
_cell.length_a   1.000
_cell.length_b   1.000
_cell.length_c   1.000
_cell.angle_alpha   90.00
_cell.angle_beta   90.00
_cell.angle_gamma   90.00
#
_symmetry.space_group_name_H-M   'P 1'
#
loop_
_entity.id
_entity.type
_entity.pdbx_description
1 polymer ?
#
loop_
_entity_poly.entity_id
_entity_poly.type
_entity_poly.pdbx_seq_one_letter_code
_entity_poly.pdbx_strand_id
1 'polypeptide(L)'
;MASIQEKLAESLKVLKDYQDSHNNMIIRGYSVLGDTHTKRLLENGYLRPIIKGWYMPSFPGNEGDTTVWYASYWQFIAAYANGRFGNDWCLTAEESLSFHAGETTCPSQLIIKATKANNNIIKLKFGDSLMDISAALPKNVYVEPRYGIRLYTLAEALVFCTPQYFISDPLNARTCLSQLTDASEIIKIVADEGNTTRASRICGALRNMGKGDMADEISSFMQRLGYKLREEDPFKEKSPLIDTIQSPYSVRTALMWTEMKKQIQSLDLKLQVSSTDKDIVLANMETNYIKDSYHSLSIEGYRVTEELIEKVRDGNWDPTDNERDTEQKNALAARGYYQAFGAVKESVGTILTNNNAGETVANDFDKWHLELFQPCITAGIIKPSDLVGYRNHQVYIRNSKHTPLSPDAVRAVMPTFCELLAKEEDALARAILGHFFFVYIHPYMDGNGRTARFIMNTMLVTAGLPWTIIPVEKRRDYMSALEKASVERDISDFAKFIHTLISKAQVEL
;
A
#
# COMPACT_ATOMS: atom_id res chain seq x y z
N MET A 1 -47.67 -13.28 6.38
CA MET A 1 -46.46 -12.91 7.17
C MET A 1 -45.28 -12.91 6.21
N ALA A 2 -44.45 -11.87 6.21
CA ALA A 2 -43.24 -11.83 5.37
C ALA A 2 -42.29 -12.99 5.73
N SER A 3 -41.69 -13.61 4.71
CA SER A 3 -40.70 -14.66 4.84
C SER A 3 -39.41 -14.14 5.49
N ILE A 4 -38.54 -15.05 5.95
CA ILE A 4 -37.24 -14.69 6.51
C ILE A 4 -36.37 -13.93 5.48
N GLN A 5 -36.44 -14.33 4.22
CA GLN A 5 -35.71 -13.70 3.11
C GLN A 5 -36.22 -12.29 2.83
N GLU A 6 -37.53 -12.07 2.81
CA GLU A 6 -38.14 -10.75 2.62
C GLU A 6 -37.77 -9.78 3.76
N LYS A 7 -37.77 -10.29 5.00
CA LYS A 7 -37.33 -9.53 6.18
C LYS A 7 -35.85 -9.17 6.08
N LEU A 8 -34.98 -10.08 5.64
CA LEU A 8 -33.56 -9.77 5.47
C LEU A 8 -33.37 -8.72 4.37
N ALA A 9 -34.05 -8.87 3.23
CA ALA A 9 -34.00 -7.92 2.12
C ALA A 9 -34.43 -6.50 2.55
N GLU A 10 -35.49 -6.40 3.36
CA GLU A 10 -35.92 -5.13 3.96
C GLU A 10 -34.80 -4.48 4.81
N SER A 11 -34.16 -5.25 5.70
CA SER A 11 -33.05 -4.71 6.50
C SER A 11 -31.83 -4.33 5.66
N LEU A 12 -31.53 -5.06 4.59
CA LEU A 12 -30.47 -4.73 3.65
C LEU A 12 -30.76 -3.43 2.90
N LYS A 13 -32.03 -3.19 2.55
CA LYS A 13 -32.46 -1.92 1.97
C LYS A 13 -32.23 -0.76 2.94
N VAL A 14 -32.64 -0.90 4.21
CA VAL A 14 -32.39 0.13 5.24
C VAL A 14 -30.89 0.41 5.42
N LEU A 15 -30.06 -0.63 5.42
CA LEU A 15 -28.60 -0.48 5.49
C LEU A 15 -28.06 0.26 4.25
N LYS A 16 -28.52 -0.11 3.06
CA LYS A 16 -28.13 0.54 1.81
C LYS A 16 -28.54 2.01 1.78
N ASP A 17 -29.79 2.33 2.14
CA ASP A 17 -30.29 3.70 2.18
C ASP A 17 -29.44 4.56 3.15
N TYR A 18 -28.99 3.98 4.27
CA TYR A 18 -28.04 4.63 5.18
C TYR A 18 -26.68 4.87 4.50
N GLN A 19 -26.11 3.86 3.83
CA GLN A 19 -24.82 3.96 3.14
C GLN A 19 -24.84 4.96 1.98
N ASP A 20 -25.95 5.06 1.26
CA ASP A 20 -26.11 5.98 0.12
C ASP A 20 -26.31 7.44 0.59
N SER A 21 -26.78 7.65 1.83
CA SER A 21 -27.05 8.99 2.39
C SER A 21 -25.96 9.52 3.33
N HIS A 22 -24.96 8.71 3.70
CA HIS A 22 -23.92 9.08 4.66
C HIS A 22 -22.52 8.82 4.12
N ASN A 23 -21.65 9.83 4.20
CA ASN A 23 -20.23 9.68 3.83
C ASN A 23 -19.44 8.78 4.79
N ASN A 24 -19.89 8.64 6.04
CA ASN A 24 -19.28 7.78 7.05
C ASN A 24 -20.19 6.57 7.31
N MET A 25 -19.67 5.37 7.06
CA MET A 25 -20.46 4.13 7.14
C MET A 25 -20.62 3.58 8.56
N ILE A 26 -19.96 4.18 9.55
CA ILE A 26 -20.00 3.72 10.93
C ILE A 26 -21.36 4.05 11.56
N ILE A 27 -21.91 3.07 12.28
CA ILE A 27 -23.24 3.14 12.86
C ILE A 27 -23.13 3.20 14.38
N ARG A 28 -23.72 4.24 14.98
CA ARG A 28 -23.73 4.46 16.44
C ARG A 28 -25.10 4.19 17.03
N GLY A 29 -25.23 3.07 17.74
CA GLY A 29 -26.44 2.68 18.46
C GLY A 29 -27.51 2.05 17.56
N TYR A 30 -28.45 1.34 18.18
CA TYR A 30 -29.52 0.63 17.47
C TYR A 30 -30.55 1.59 16.87
N SER A 31 -30.70 2.80 17.42
CA SER A 31 -31.70 3.77 16.97
C SER A 31 -31.47 4.29 15.54
N VAL A 32 -30.26 4.15 14.99
CA VAL A 32 -29.93 4.62 13.64
C VAL A 32 -30.62 3.79 12.58
N LEU A 33 -30.58 2.46 12.69
CA LEU A 33 -31.29 1.56 11.77
C LEU A 33 -32.58 0.98 12.38
N GLY A 34 -32.85 1.25 13.65
CA GLY A 34 -33.87 0.55 14.45
C GLY A 34 -33.38 -0.79 15.01
N ASP A 35 -33.93 -1.16 16.18
CA ASP A 35 -33.54 -2.37 16.92
C ASP A 35 -33.66 -3.64 16.08
N THR A 36 -34.79 -3.77 15.38
CA THR A 36 -35.12 -4.94 14.57
C THR A 36 -34.14 -5.13 13.41
N HIS A 37 -33.84 -4.06 12.68
CA HIS A 37 -32.95 -4.16 11.52
C HIS A 37 -31.51 -4.39 11.96
N THR A 38 -31.05 -3.67 12.99
CA THR A 38 -29.69 -3.83 13.54
C THR A 38 -29.44 -5.26 14.00
N LYS A 39 -30.36 -5.87 14.79
CA LYS A 39 -30.24 -7.27 15.23
C LYS A 39 -30.20 -8.23 14.06
N ARG A 40 -31.13 -8.07 13.10
CA ARG A 40 -31.21 -8.94 11.91
C ARG A 40 -29.93 -8.88 11.08
N LEU A 41 -29.35 -7.70 10.89
CA LEU A 41 -28.11 -7.54 10.13
C LEU A 41 -26.88 -8.10 10.86
N LEU A 42 -26.82 -7.97 12.19
CA LEU A 42 -25.78 -8.59 13.02
C LEU A 42 -25.85 -10.12 12.95
N GLU A 43 -27.04 -10.70 13.13
CA GLU A 43 -27.27 -12.15 13.09
C GLU A 43 -26.91 -12.77 11.74
N ASN A 44 -27.05 -12.00 10.65
CA ASN A 44 -26.74 -12.45 9.29
C ASN A 44 -25.35 -12.01 8.81
N GLY A 45 -24.52 -11.39 9.66
CA GLY A 45 -23.13 -11.03 9.32
C GLY A 45 -22.95 -9.81 8.41
N TYR A 46 -24.00 -9.01 8.20
CA TYR A 46 -23.95 -7.76 7.43
C TYR A 46 -23.53 -6.54 8.27
N LEU A 47 -23.53 -6.68 9.59
CA LEU A 47 -22.91 -5.74 10.52
C LEU A 47 -21.93 -6.46 11.44
N ARG A 48 -20.88 -5.76 11.85
CA ARG A 48 -19.94 -6.22 12.88
C ARG A 48 -19.82 -5.20 14.00
N PRO A 49 -19.86 -5.64 15.27
CA PRO A 49 -19.60 -4.74 16.39
C PRO A 49 -18.12 -4.35 16.42
N ILE A 50 -17.82 -3.07 16.57
CA ILE A 50 -16.46 -2.53 16.79
C ILE A 50 -16.19 -2.48 18.30
N ILE A 51 -16.95 -1.65 19.00
CA ILE A 51 -17.05 -1.56 20.46
C ILE A 51 -18.54 -1.51 20.83
N LYS A 52 -18.87 -1.55 22.13
CA LYS A 52 -20.28 -1.53 22.59
C LYS A 52 -21.02 -0.32 22.01
N GLY A 53 -22.08 -0.59 21.24
CA GLY A 53 -22.92 0.44 20.60
C GLY A 53 -22.36 1.03 19.31
N TRP A 54 -21.28 0.48 18.76
CA TRP A 54 -20.68 0.93 17.50
C TRP A 54 -20.53 -0.25 16.54
N TYR A 55 -20.98 -0.06 15.30
CA TYR A 55 -21.04 -1.11 14.29
C TYR A 55 -20.46 -0.62 12.97
N MET A 56 -19.90 -1.53 12.19
CA MET A 56 -19.45 -1.31 10.82
C MET A 56 -20.16 -2.28 9.86
N PRO A 57 -20.51 -1.85 8.64
CA PRO A 57 -20.97 -2.75 7.59
C PRO A 57 -19.94 -3.83 7.28
N SER A 58 -20.43 -5.03 6.95
CA SER A 58 -19.60 -6.16 6.55
C SER A 58 -20.33 -7.06 5.56
N PHE A 59 -19.60 -8.01 4.98
CA PHE A 59 -20.19 -9.10 4.21
C PHE A 59 -20.13 -10.42 5.01
N PRO A 60 -21.18 -11.26 4.91
CA PRO A 60 -21.17 -12.59 5.53
C PRO A 60 -20.03 -13.46 4.99
N GLY A 61 -19.50 -14.37 5.82
CA GLY A 61 -18.43 -15.30 5.41
C GLY A 61 -17.01 -14.73 5.47
N ASN A 62 -16.85 -13.47 5.87
CA ASN A 62 -15.54 -12.87 6.11
C ASN A 62 -15.12 -12.96 7.59
N GLU A 63 -15.65 -13.89 8.41
CA GLU A 63 -15.32 -13.91 9.85
C GLU A 63 -13.81 -14.05 10.06
N GLY A 64 -13.25 -13.25 10.99
CA GLY A 64 -11.80 -13.20 11.22
C GLY A 64 -11.01 -12.35 10.22
N ASP A 65 -11.62 -11.92 9.12
CA ASP A 65 -11.00 -11.04 8.13
C ASP A 65 -10.80 -9.61 8.67
N THR A 66 -9.57 -9.12 8.58
CA THR A 66 -9.18 -7.78 9.07
C THR A 66 -9.53 -6.64 8.10
N THR A 67 -9.81 -6.95 6.84
CA THR A 67 -10.00 -5.97 5.75
C THR A 67 -11.10 -4.98 6.05
N VAL A 68 -12.25 -5.47 6.50
CA VAL A 68 -13.42 -4.63 6.82
C VAL A 68 -13.09 -3.65 7.95
N TRP A 69 -12.28 -4.09 8.93
CA TRP A 69 -11.86 -3.23 10.02
C TRP A 69 -10.93 -2.13 9.55
N TYR A 70 -9.87 -2.45 8.81
CA TYR A 70 -8.92 -1.44 8.35
C TYR A 70 -9.52 -0.49 7.31
N ALA A 71 -10.48 -0.95 6.49
CA ALA A 71 -11.29 -0.10 5.63
C ALA A 71 -12.17 0.90 6.40
N SER A 72 -12.58 0.52 7.61
CA SER A 72 -13.45 1.30 8.49
C SER A 72 -12.70 2.10 9.55
N TYR A 73 -11.38 1.90 9.70
CA TYR A 73 -10.60 2.35 10.84
C TYR A 73 -10.69 3.86 11.04
N TRP A 74 -10.27 4.64 10.03
CA TRP A 74 -10.27 6.10 10.12
C TRP A 74 -11.68 6.69 10.21
N GLN A 75 -12.65 6.10 9.53
CA GLN A 75 -14.06 6.49 9.67
C GLN A 75 -14.57 6.29 11.10
N PHE A 76 -14.18 5.18 11.74
CA PHE A 76 -14.52 4.92 13.13
C PHE A 76 -13.85 5.90 14.08
N ILE A 77 -12.56 6.18 13.91
CA ILE A 77 -11.84 7.16 14.73
C ILE A 77 -12.52 8.54 14.66
N ALA A 78 -12.81 9.03 13.45
CA ALA A 78 -13.47 10.30 13.25
C ALA A 78 -14.86 10.31 13.90
N ALA A 79 -15.69 9.28 13.65
CA ALA A 79 -17.03 9.19 14.20
C ALA A 79 -17.03 9.11 15.73
N TYR A 80 -16.13 8.30 16.30
CA TYR A 80 -15.98 8.14 17.75
C TYR A 80 -15.57 9.45 18.41
N ALA A 81 -14.50 10.08 17.91
CA ALA A 81 -13.96 11.29 18.51
C ALA A 81 -14.91 12.48 18.36
N ASN A 82 -15.54 12.67 17.19
CA ASN A 82 -16.60 13.66 17.01
C ASN A 82 -17.79 13.39 17.93
N GLY A 83 -18.18 12.12 18.07
CA GLY A 83 -19.30 11.71 18.92
C GLY A 83 -19.07 11.89 20.42
N ARG A 84 -17.81 12.03 20.86
CA ARG A 84 -17.41 12.18 22.27
C ARG A 84 -16.95 13.61 22.61
N PHE A 85 -16.19 14.24 21.72
CA PHE A 85 -15.51 15.51 21.96
C PHE A 85 -16.01 16.64 21.01
N GLY A 86 -16.91 16.35 20.07
CA GLY A 86 -17.32 17.33 19.06
C GLY A 86 -16.12 17.75 18.22
N ASN A 87 -15.85 19.06 18.14
CA ASN A 87 -14.69 19.60 17.44
C ASN A 87 -13.43 19.72 18.32
N ASP A 88 -13.53 19.40 19.62
CA ASP A 88 -12.45 19.54 20.60
C ASP A 88 -11.54 18.32 20.63
N TRP A 89 -10.98 17.95 19.48
CA TRP A 89 -9.96 16.90 19.42
C TRP A 89 -9.03 17.03 18.21
N CYS A 90 -7.88 16.39 18.29
CA CYS A 90 -6.98 16.12 17.16
C CYS A 90 -6.10 14.89 17.45
N LEU A 91 -5.43 14.35 16.44
CA LEU A 91 -4.33 13.40 16.65
C LEU A 91 -3.14 14.10 17.32
N THR A 92 -2.19 13.37 17.92
CA THR A 92 -0.95 13.99 18.41
C THR A 92 -0.10 14.50 17.24
N ALA A 93 1.00 15.21 17.55
CA ALA A 93 1.92 15.71 16.53
C ALA A 93 2.50 14.56 15.70
N GLU A 94 2.98 13.49 16.35
CA GLU A 94 3.57 12.32 15.71
C GLU A 94 2.59 11.58 14.81
N GLU A 95 1.36 11.35 15.24
CA GLU A 95 0.35 10.67 14.40
C GLU A 95 -0.11 11.56 13.25
N SER A 96 -0.13 12.87 13.45
CA SER A 96 -0.35 13.82 12.35
C SER A 96 0.78 13.76 11.33
N LEU A 97 2.03 13.66 11.77
CA LEU A 97 3.18 13.48 10.85
C LEU A 97 3.11 12.15 10.10
N SER A 98 2.77 11.04 10.76
CA SER A 98 2.57 9.76 10.07
C SER A 98 1.47 9.86 9.00
N PHE A 99 0.38 10.58 9.30
CA PHE A 99 -0.68 10.81 8.32
C PHE A 99 -0.20 11.67 7.14
N HIS A 100 0.46 12.81 7.40
CA HIS A 100 1.03 13.69 6.36
C HIS A 100 2.13 13.02 5.54
N ALA A 101 2.86 12.07 6.12
CA ALA A 101 3.85 11.26 5.43
C ALA A 101 3.24 10.19 4.51
N GLY A 102 1.91 10.03 4.52
CA GLY A 102 1.22 9.02 3.73
C GLY A 102 1.39 7.60 4.26
N GLU A 103 1.49 7.43 5.58
CA GLU A 103 1.56 6.11 6.21
C GLU A 103 0.35 5.24 5.81
N THR A 104 0.64 4.03 5.32
CA THR A 104 -0.36 3.11 4.79
C THR A 104 -0.86 2.11 5.82
N THR A 105 -0.18 2.04 6.97
CA THR A 105 -0.45 1.07 8.03
C THR A 105 -1.18 1.75 9.18
N CYS A 106 -2.31 1.18 9.62
CA CYS A 106 -3.01 1.69 10.79
C CYS A 106 -2.16 1.46 12.07
N PRO A 107 -2.11 2.41 13.02
CA PRO A 107 -1.32 2.21 14.23
C PRO A 107 -1.98 1.19 15.18
N SER A 108 -1.16 0.37 15.85
CA SER A 108 -1.63 -0.57 16.88
C SER A 108 -2.13 0.14 18.14
N GLN A 109 -1.63 1.34 18.41
CA GLN A 109 -2.23 2.25 19.37
C GLN A 109 -2.26 3.65 18.74
N LEU A 110 -3.47 4.18 18.56
CA LEU A 110 -3.66 5.57 18.16
C LEU A 110 -3.91 6.43 19.38
N ILE A 111 -3.26 7.58 19.48
CA ILE A 111 -3.48 8.56 20.53
C ILE A 111 -4.27 9.74 19.96
N ILE A 112 -5.29 10.19 20.69
CA ILE A 112 -6.03 11.41 20.37
C ILE A 112 -5.97 12.36 21.54
N LYS A 113 -5.81 13.64 21.24
CA LYS A 113 -5.83 14.74 22.20
C LYS A 113 -7.22 15.35 22.22
N ALA A 114 -7.75 15.61 23.41
CA ALA A 114 -8.93 16.44 23.61
C ALA A 114 -8.82 17.15 24.96
N THR A 115 -9.35 18.36 25.11
CA THR A 115 -9.21 19.08 26.40
C THR A 115 -9.98 18.38 27.51
N LYS A 116 -11.10 17.73 27.15
CA LYS A 116 -12.00 16.99 28.07
C LYS A 116 -11.82 15.47 28.03
N ALA A 117 -10.71 14.97 27.49
CA ALA A 117 -10.37 13.55 27.58
C ALA A 117 -10.06 13.14 29.02
N ASN A 118 -10.15 11.83 29.32
CA ASN A 118 -9.93 11.29 30.67
C ASN A 118 -8.81 10.25 30.72
N ASN A 119 -7.89 10.25 29.75
CA ASN A 119 -6.76 9.33 29.67
C ASN A 119 -7.18 7.84 29.55
N ASN A 120 -8.27 7.57 28.80
CA ASN A 120 -8.81 6.22 28.64
C ASN A 120 -8.12 5.45 27.52
N ILE A 121 -7.97 4.15 27.71
CA ILE A 121 -7.58 3.21 26.64
C ILE A 121 -8.80 2.38 26.24
N ILE A 122 -9.12 2.40 24.94
CA ILE A 122 -10.22 1.68 24.33
C ILE A 122 -9.62 0.56 23.50
N LYS A 123 -9.97 -0.69 23.84
CA LYS A 123 -9.58 -1.85 23.04
C LYS A 123 -10.41 -1.88 21.76
N LEU A 124 -9.74 -1.98 20.63
CA LEU A 124 -10.33 -2.12 19.31
C LEU A 124 -10.13 -3.55 18.80
N LYS A 125 -10.50 -3.78 17.54
CA LYS A 125 -10.33 -5.10 16.92
C LYS A 125 -8.87 -5.44 16.68
N PHE A 126 -8.59 -6.74 16.60
CA PHE A 126 -7.29 -7.30 16.20
C PHE A 126 -6.09 -6.82 17.05
N GLY A 127 -6.34 -6.49 18.32
CA GLY A 127 -5.29 -6.04 19.24
C GLY A 127 -4.99 -4.55 19.18
N ASP A 128 -5.62 -3.80 18.28
CA ASP A 128 -5.44 -2.35 18.20
C ASP A 128 -6.10 -1.64 19.41
N SER A 129 -5.68 -0.41 19.67
CA SER A 129 -6.27 0.43 20.72
C SER A 129 -6.32 1.91 20.34
N LEU A 130 -7.25 2.63 20.97
CA LEU A 130 -7.36 4.08 20.93
C LEU A 130 -7.18 4.64 22.35
N MET A 131 -6.21 5.51 22.53
CA MET A 131 -5.97 6.22 23.78
C MET A 131 -6.42 7.67 23.63
N ASP A 132 -7.37 8.12 24.47
CA ASP A 132 -7.64 9.55 24.61
C ASP A 132 -6.68 10.14 25.64
N ILE A 133 -6.17 11.37 25.42
CA ILE A 133 -5.33 12.09 26.40
C ILE A 133 -5.83 13.51 26.61
N SER A 134 -5.86 13.95 27.87
CA SER A 134 -6.21 15.32 28.24
C SER A 134 -5.03 16.24 27.97
N ALA A 135 -5.15 17.08 26.94
CA ALA A 135 -4.11 18.02 26.56
C ALA A 135 -4.67 19.18 25.72
N ALA A 136 -3.96 20.31 25.73
CA ALA A 136 -4.27 21.44 24.86
C ALA A 136 -4.11 21.07 23.38
N LEU A 137 -5.04 21.58 22.57
CA LEU A 137 -5.05 21.45 21.11
C LEU A 137 -4.05 22.44 20.46
N PRO A 138 -3.58 22.17 19.24
CA PRO A 138 -2.79 23.14 18.47
C PRO A 138 -3.58 24.42 18.19
N LYS A 139 -2.85 25.50 17.87
CA LYS A 139 -3.48 26.77 17.47
C LYS A 139 -4.28 26.59 16.18
N ASN A 140 -3.75 25.79 15.25
CA ASN A 140 -4.40 25.50 13.98
C ASN A 140 -4.66 24.00 13.85
N VAL A 141 -5.93 23.63 13.69
CA VAL A 141 -6.34 22.24 13.41
C VAL A 141 -6.64 22.11 11.92
N TYR A 142 -5.88 21.26 11.24
CA TYR A 142 -6.17 20.86 9.87
C TYR A 142 -7.21 19.73 9.90
N VAL A 143 -8.29 19.86 9.13
CA VAL A 143 -9.30 18.80 8.99
C VAL A 143 -9.08 18.12 7.65
N GLU A 144 -8.63 16.88 7.70
CA GLU A 144 -8.40 16.07 6.52
C GLU A 144 -9.74 15.75 5.83
N PRO A 145 -9.87 16.02 4.52
CA PRO A 145 -11.17 16.02 3.84
C PRO A 145 -11.77 14.62 3.61
N ARG A 146 -10.96 13.56 3.48
CA ARG A 146 -11.43 12.21 3.15
C ARG A 146 -12.19 11.55 4.29
N TYR A 147 -11.69 11.68 5.51
CA TYR A 147 -12.28 11.02 6.69
C TYR A 147 -12.79 12.00 7.73
N GLY A 148 -12.44 13.29 7.64
CA GLY A 148 -12.73 14.28 8.67
C GLY A 148 -11.84 14.15 9.90
N ILE A 149 -10.63 13.60 9.73
CA ILE A 149 -9.65 13.46 10.81
C ILE A 149 -9.06 14.84 11.12
N ARG A 150 -8.95 15.16 12.41
CA ARG A 150 -8.41 16.42 12.90
C ARG A 150 -6.94 16.25 13.23
N LEU A 151 -6.08 17.01 12.56
CA LEU A 151 -4.63 16.89 12.60
C LEU A 151 -3.98 18.21 13.03
N TYR A 152 -2.74 18.12 13.50
CA TYR A 152 -1.83 19.25 13.45
C TYR A 152 -1.59 19.65 12.00
N THR A 153 -1.36 20.95 11.74
CA THR A 153 -0.75 21.36 10.46
C THR A 153 0.65 20.75 10.33
N LEU A 154 1.14 20.54 9.11
CA LEU A 154 2.45 19.91 8.87
C LEU A 154 3.58 20.60 9.65
N ALA A 155 3.68 21.92 9.52
CA ALA A 155 4.70 22.72 10.20
C ALA A 155 4.58 22.67 11.72
N GLU A 156 3.35 22.77 12.27
CA GLU A 156 3.13 22.68 13.72
C GLU A 156 3.43 21.29 14.25
N ALA A 157 3.07 20.24 13.51
CA ALA A 157 3.41 18.86 13.86
C ALA A 157 4.94 18.64 13.92
N LEU A 158 5.68 19.13 12.91
CA LEU A 158 7.15 19.04 12.87
C LEU A 158 7.80 19.78 14.05
N VAL A 159 7.32 20.99 14.37
CA VAL A 159 7.85 21.78 15.49
C VAL A 159 7.55 21.12 16.83
N PHE A 160 6.35 20.57 17.01
CA PHE A 160 5.89 20.06 18.31
C PHE A 160 6.17 18.58 18.57
N CYS A 161 6.54 17.78 17.55
CA CYS A 161 6.89 16.39 17.78
C CYS A 161 8.11 16.24 18.70
N THR A 162 8.24 15.07 19.31
CA THR A 162 9.34 14.74 20.21
C THR A 162 10.64 14.50 19.41
N PRO A 163 11.83 14.73 20.00
CA PRO A 163 13.09 14.36 19.35
C PRO A 163 13.17 12.88 19.01
N GLN A 164 12.53 12.04 19.84
CA GLN A 164 12.47 10.59 19.63
C GLN A 164 11.83 10.21 18.29
N TYR A 165 10.88 11.01 17.77
CA TYR A 165 10.21 10.72 16.49
C TYR A 165 11.18 10.62 15.31
N PHE A 166 12.18 11.50 15.25
CA PHE A 166 13.23 11.49 14.21
C PHE A 166 14.12 10.25 14.27
N ILE A 167 14.18 9.60 15.44
CA ILE A 167 14.96 8.38 15.67
C ILE A 167 14.11 7.13 15.43
N SER A 168 12.87 7.12 15.93
CA SER A 168 11.96 5.98 15.82
C SER A 168 11.32 5.85 14.45
N ASP A 169 11.11 6.96 13.75
CA ASP A 169 10.47 6.98 12.44
C ASP A 169 11.11 8.01 11.49
N PRO A 170 12.40 7.83 11.16
CA PRO A 170 13.14 8.76 10.31
C PRO A 170 12.52 8.89 8.91
N LEU A 171 11.89 7.85 8.38
CA LEU A 171 11.21 7.87 7.08
C LEU A 171 10.08 8.90 7.07
N ASN A 172 9.18 8.84 8.06
CA ASN A 172 8.03 9.76 8.13
C ASN A 172 8.48 11.19 8.40
N ALA A 173 9.46 11.38 9.29
CA ALA A 173 10.05 12.67 9.55
C ALA A 173 10.67 13.30 8.28
N ARG A 174 11.49 12.54 7.52
CA ARG A 174 12.08 13.00 6.26
C ARG A 174 11.02 13.28 5.20
N THR A 175 10.02 12.42 5.08
CA THR A 175 8.91 12.63 4.14
C THR A 175 8.16 13.93 4.46
N CYS A 176 7.89 14.21 5.74
CA CYS A 176 7.25 15.46 6.16
C CYS A 176 8.13 16.71 5.92
N LEU A 177 9.42 16.66 6.25
CA LEU A 177 10.35 17.76 5.99
C LEU A 177 10.54 18.03 4.49
N SER A 178 10.44 16.99 3.64
CA SER A 178 10.54 17.15 2.18
C SER A 178 9.39 18.01 1.63
N GLN A 179 8.21 17.97 2.27
CA GLN A 179 7.02 18.71 1.86
C GLN A 179 7.08 20.20 2.18
N LEU A 180 7.98 20.64 3.07
CA LEU A 180 8.17 22.07 3.32
C LEU A 180 8.74 22.75 2.07
N THR A 181 8.02 23.76 1.57
CA THR A 181 8.41 24.57 0.40
C THR A 181 9.40 25.68 0.76
N ASP A 182 9.21 26.28 1.95
CA ASP A 182 9.99 27.40 2.46
C ASP A 182 10.00 27.41 4.01
N ALA A 183 10.76 28.31 4.62
CA ALA A 183 10.91 28.41 6.07
C ALA A 183 9.72 29.09 6.78
N SER A 184 8.84 29.79 6.04
CA SER A 184 7.90 30.75 6.63
C SER A 184 6.93 30.12 7.61
N GLU A 185 6.41 28.94 7.29
CA GLU A 185 5.45 28.24 8.17
C GLU A 185 6.10 27.82 9.48
N ILE A 186 7.35 27.36 9.45
CA ILE A 186 8.11 27.03 10.65
C ILE A 186 8.39 28.31 11.46
N ILE A 187 8.87 29.37 10.80
CA ILE A 187 9.20 30.65 11.44
C ILE A 187 8.00 31.22 12.20
N LYS A 188 6.81 31.26 11.57
CA LYS A 188 5.57 31.74 12.20
C LYS A 188 5.25 31.03 13.53
N ILE A 189 5.64 29.77 13.66
CA ILE A 189 5.36 28.96 14.85
C ILE A 189 6.44 29.15 15.92
N VAL A 190 7.71 29.23 15.52
CA VAL A 190 8.81 29.30 16.49
C VAL A 190 9.11 30.71 17.00
N ALA A 191 8.73 31.74 16.24
CA ALA A 191 9.02 33.15 16.54
C ALA A 191 8.29 33.67 17.78
N ASP A 192 6.99 33.38 17.92
CA ASP A 192 6.14 34.03 18.93
C ASP A 192 6.44 33.61 20.38
N GLU A 193 6.87 32.36 20.59
CA GLU A 193 7.03 31.76 21.93
C GLU A 193 8.50 31.47 22.29
N GLY A 194 9.46 31.90 21.47
CA GLY A 194 10.88 31.66 21.74
C GLY A 194 11.24 30.17 21.80
N ASN A 195 10.68 29.37 20.89
CA ASN A 195 10.81 27.91 20.79
C ASN A 195 12.22 27.47 20.31
N THR A 196 13.29 27.98 20.92
CA THR A 196 14.68 27.85 20.44
C THR A 196 15.15 26.41 20.29
N THR A 197 14.80 25.52 21.23
CA THR A 197 15.16 24.09 21.14
C THR A 197 14.50 23.41 19.94
N ARG A 198 13.21 23.68 19.70
CA ARG A 198 12.48 23.10 18.58
C ARG A 198 12.96 23.66 17.25
N ALA A 199 13.18 24.97 17.17
CA ALA A 199 13.77 25.61 16.01
C ALA A 199 15.16 25.04 15.70
N SER A 200 16.01 24.90 16.70
CA SER A 200 17.37 24.35 16.55
C SER A 200 17.35 22.92 16.01
N ARG A 201 16.41 22.09 16.48
CA ARG A 201 16.20 20.72 15.99
C ARG A 201 15.74 20.69 14.55
N ILE A 202 14.79 21.56 14.17
CA ILE A 202 14.32 21.65 12.77
C ILE A 202 15.44 22.12 11.84
N CYS A 203 16.25 23.12 12.24
CA CYS A 203 17.43 23.52 11.47
C CYS A 203 18.39 22.35 11.26
N GLY A 204 18.73 21.60 12.32
CA GLY A 204 19.59 20.41 12.22
C GLY A 204 19.01 19.35 11.28
N ALA A 205 17.71 19.06 11.39
CA ALA A 205 17.01 18.11 10.53
C ALA A 205 16.98 18.53 9.05
N LEU A 206 16.74 19.81 8.77
CA LEU A 206 16.75 20.36 7.40
C LEU A 206 18.14 20.28 6.78
N ARG A 207 19.20 20.55 7.55
CA ARG A 207 20.58 20.39 7.07
C ARG A 207 20.94 18.93 6.78
N ASN A 208 20.48 17.99 7.59
CA ASN A 208 20.65 16.55 7.31
C ASN A 208 20.05 16.16 5.95
N MET A 209 18.97 16.84 5.55
CA MET A 209 18.28 16.64 4.27
C MET A 209 18.80 17.50 3.12
N GLY A 210 19.90 18.24 3.32
CA GLY A 210 20.46 19.13 2.28
C GLY A 210 19.67 20.44 2.08
N LYS A 211 18.66 20.73 2.91
CA LYS A 211 17.87 21.98 2.87
C LYS A 211 18.52 23.07 3.74
N GLY A 212 19.81 23.35 3.50
CA GLY A 212 20.61 24.30 4.28
C GLY A 212 20.06 25.72 4.27
N ASP A 213 19.66 26.21 3.09
CA ASP A 213 19.14 27.57 2.92
C ASP A 213 17.91 27.84 3.80
N MET A 214 17.01 26.87 3.89
CA MET A 214 15.81 26.94 4.75
C MET A 214 16.20 26.97 6.24
N ALA A 215 17.19 26.17 6.65
CA ALA A 215 17.70 26.17 8.01
C ALA A 215 18.36 27.52 8.37
N ASP A 216 19.10 28.11 7.43
CA ASP A 216 19.74 29.42 7.59
C ASP A 216 18.74 30.56 7.70
N GLU A 217 17.63 30.50 6.95
CA GLU A 217 16.54 31.47 7.06
C GLU A 217 15.88 31.43 8.45
N ILE A 218 15.54 30.24 8.95
CA ILE A 218 14.97 30.05 10.29
C ILE A 218 15.94 30.57 11.36
N SER A 219 17.21 30.15 11.27
CA SER A 219 18.24 30.51 12.24
C SER A 219 18.49 32.02 12.26
N SER A 220 18.60 32.65 11.08
CA SER A 220 18.81 34.09 10.94
C SER A 220 17.63 34.90 11.48
N PHE A 221 16.39 34.48 11.20
CA PHE A 221 15.21 35.17 11.70
C PHE A 221 15.14 35.13 13.23
N MET A 222 15.34 33.95 13.82
CA MET A 222 15.33 33.79 15.28
C MET A 222 16.46 34.58 15.95
N GLN A 223 17.65 34.64 15.35
CA GLN A 223 18.76 35.47 15.85
C GLN A 223 18.45 36.97 15.80
N ARG A 224 17.76 37.46 14.76
CA ARG A 224 17.31 38.86 14.68
C ARG A 224 16.33 39.23 15.80
N LEU A 225 15.53 38.27 16.28
CA LEU A 225 14.67 38.45 17.45
C LEU A 225 15.42 38.37 18.79
N GLY A 226 16.74 38.15 18.79
CA GLY A 226 17.58 38.05 19.98
C GLY A 226 17.68 36.64 20.57
N TYR A 227 17.14 35.62 19.90
CA TYR A 227 17.26 34.24 20.35
C TYR A 227 18.59 33.60 19.93
N LYS A 228 19.14 32.73 20.80
CA LYS A 228 20.34 31.94 20.49
C LYS A 228 19.96 30.49 20.21
N LEU A 229 20.24 30.02 18.99
CA LEU A 229 20.03 28.63 18.58
C LEU A 229 21.29 27.80 18.85
N ARG A 230 21.08 26.52 19.16
CA ARG A 230 22.13 25.50 19.27
C ARG A 230 21.67 24.30 18.45
N GLU A 231 21.98 24.33 17.17
CA GLU A 231 21.52 23.31 16.22
C GLU A 231 22.04 21.92 16.62
N GLU A 232 21.14 20.95 16.60
CA GLU A 232 21.41 19.54 16.85
C GLU A 232 20.66 18.74 15.77
N ASP A 233 21.38 17.86 15.08
CA ASP A 233 20.76 16.94 14.11
C ASP A 233 20.03 15.83 14.89
N PRO A 234 18.69 15.72 14.76
CA PRO A 234 17.94 14.72 15.50
C PRO A 234 17.99 13.32 14.84
N PHE A 235 18.56 13.19 13.64
CA PHE A 235 18.69 11.91 12.95
C PHE A 235 19.97 11.17 13.35
N LYS A 236 19.89 9.84 13.40
CA LYS A 236 21.09 8.98 13.58
C LYS A 236 21.93 8.84 12.31
N GLU A 237 21.29 8.95 11.16
CA GLU A 237 21.89 8.70 9.85
C GLU A 237 21.72 9.92 8.93
N LYS A 238 22.62 10.06 7.96
CA LYS A 238 22.45 11.03 6.88
C LYS A 238 21.33 10.60 5.93
N SER A 239 20.56 11.57 5.45
CA SER A 239 19.55 11.32 4.42
C SER A 239 20.20 11.01 3.06
N PRO A 240 19.66 10.08 2.26
CA PRO A 240 19.93 10.11 0.83
C PRO A 240 19.39 11.42 0.25
N LEU A 241 20.10 11.99 -0.72
CA LEU A 241 19.62 13.14 -1.49
C LEU A 241 18.54 12.65 -2.46
N ILE A 242 17.40 13.34 -2.48
CA ILE A 242 16.30 13.06 -3.40
C ILE A 242 16.09 14.33 -4.21
N ASP A 243 16.52 14.31 -5.47
CA ASP A 243 16.56 15.47 -6.35
C ASP A 243 15.18 15.82 -6.95
N THR A 244 14.20 14.92 -6.86
CA THR A 244 12.87 15.08 -7.47
C THR A 244 11.74 15.00 -6.43
N ILE A 245 11.02 16.11 -6.25
CA ILE A 245 9.82 16.17 -5.39
C ILE A 245 8.59 16.29 -6.29
N GLN A 246 7.78 15.22 -6.36
CA GLN A 246 6.47 15.25 -7.04
C GLN A 246 5.31 15.08 -6.05
N SER A 247 5.48 14.30 -4.97
CA SER A 247 4.48 14.13 -3.90
C SER A 247 5.11 13.53 -2.64
N PRO A 248 4.48 13.64 -1.45
CA PRO A 248 4.95 12.94 -0.24
C PRO A 248 5.04 11.43 -0.43
N TYR A 249 4.09 10.84 -1.16
CA TYR A 249 4.09 9.41 -1.44
C TYR A 249 5.30 9.01 -2.31
N SER A 250 5.67 9.84 -3.28
CA SER A 250 6.84 9.62 -4.14
C SER A 250 8.14 9.62 -3.32
N VAL A 251 8.30 10.61 -2.43
CA VAL A 251 9.46 10.71 -1.53
C VAL A 251 9.52 9.50 -0.59
N ARG A 252 8.39 9.14 0.01
CA ARG A 252 8.27 7.95 0.86
C ARG A 252 8.73 6.70 0.11
N THR A 253 8.20 6.46 -1.09
CA THR A 253 8.55 5.29 -1.91
C THR A 253 10.04 5.26 -2.24
N ALA A 254 10.65 6.38 -2.62
CA ALA A 254 12.08 6.44 -2.90
C ALA A 254 12.96 6.18 -1.67
N LEU A 255 12.57 6.71 -0.50
CA LEU A 255 13.26 6.45 0.76
C LEU A 255 13.13 4.98 1.18
N MET A 256 11.92 4.42 1.09
CA MET A 256 11.66 3.00 1.37
C MET A 256 12.46 2.10 0.43
N TRP A 257 12.50 2.42 -0.86
CA TRP A 257 13.30 1.67 -1.85
C TRP A 257 14.77 1.65 -1.44
N THR A 258 15.31 2.80 -1.07
CA THR A 258 16.72 2.93 -0.63
C THR A 258 16.99 2.12 0.65
N GLU A 259 16.09 2.18 1.63
CA GLU A 259 16.21 1.43 2.88
C GLU A 259 16.15 -0.09 2.63
N MET A 260 15.14 -0.55 1.90
CA MET A 260 14.94 -1.97 1.59
C MET A 260 16.04 -2.53 0.68
N LYS A 261 16.59 -1.73 -0.23
CA LYS A 261 17.79 -2.09 -1.00
C LYS A 261 18.96 -2.42 -0.07
N LYS A 262 19.24 -1.56 0.92
CA LYS A 262 20.31 -1.82 1.90
C LYS A 262 20.05 -3.11 2.69
N GLN A 263 18.79 -3.37 3.06
CA GLN A 263 18.41 -4.63 3.72
C GLN A 263 18.74 -5.84 2.82
N ILE A 264 18.36 -5.82 1.54
CA ILE A 264 18.68 -6.89 0.57
C ILE A 264 20.19 -7.08 0.46
N GLN A 265 20.95 -6.00 0.30
CA GLN A 265 22.42 -6.05 0.18
C GLN A 265 23.08 -6.62 1.44
N SER A 266 22.53 -6.35 2.62
CA SER A 266 23.06 -6.87 3.90
C SER A 266 22.92 -8.38 4.06
N LEU A 267 22.05 -9.03 3.27
CA LEU A 267 21.82 -10.47 3.33
C LEU A 267 22.88 -11.29 2.57
N ASP A 268 23.74 -10.64 1.77
CA ASP A 268 24.79 -11.27 0.95
C ASP A 268 24.32 -12.49 0.14
N LEU A 269 23.15 -12.36 -0.50
CA LEU A 269 22.49 -13.43 -1.24
C LEU A 269 23.27 -13.76 -2.52
N LYS A 270 24.02 -14.87 -2.53
CA LYS A 270 24.78 -15.35 -3.70
C LYS A 270 23.90 -16.16 -4.63
N LEU A 271 24.03 -15.90 -5.94
CA LEU A 271 23.34 -16.63 -7.00
C LEU A 271 24.32 -16.92 -8.15
N GLN A 272 24.12 -18.05 -8.83
CA GLN A 272 24.87 -18.39 -10.03
C GLN A 272 24.14 -17.90 -11.28
N VAL A 273 24.78 -17.02 -12.05
CA VAL A 273 24.26 -16.58 -13.34
C VAL A 273 24.43 -17.74 -14.33
N SER A 274 23.36 -18.10 -15.04
CA SER A 274 23.37 -19.14 -16.06
C SER A 274 23.69 -18.54 -17.43
N SER A 275 22.70 -18.31 -18.28
CA SER A 275 22.85 -17.78 -19.62
C SER A 275 21.91 -16.59 -19.84
N THR A 276 22.43 -15.56 -20.50
CA THR A 276 21.64 -14.44 -21.05
C THR A 276 21.43 -14.60 -22.56
N ASP A 277 21.73 -15.77 -23.13
CA ASP A 277 21.43 -16.05 -24.53
C ASP A 277 19.92 -16.02 -24.76
N LYS A 278 19.51 -15.24 -25.76
CA LYS A 278 18.10 -14.97 -26.05
C LYS A 278 17.32 -16.26 -26.27
N ASP A 279 17.82 -17.16 -27.11
CA ASP A 279 17.06 -18.35 -27.49
C ASP A 279 16.94 -19.33 -26.31
N ILE A 280 18.01 -19.46 -25.51
CA ILE A 280 18.00 -20.26 -24.27
C ILE A 280 17.01 -19.70 -23.26
N VAL A 281 17.02 -18.38 -23.02
CA VAL A 281 16.13 -17.74 -22.05
C VAL A 281 14.67 -17.91 -22.48
N LEU A 282 14.35 -17.61 -23.74
CA LEU A 282 12.99 -17.72 -24.25
C LEU A 282 12.47 -19.17 -24.26
N ALA A 283 13.33 -20.15 -24.55
CA ALA A 283 12.97 -21.57 -24.47
C ALA A 283 12.71 -22.04 -23.03
N ASN A 284 13.52 -21.57 -22.07
CA ASN A 284 13.33 -21.87 -20.65
C ASN A 284 12.03 -21.26 -20.11
N MET A 285 11.66 -20.06 -20.55
CA MET A 285 10.36 -19.46 -20.24
C MET A 285 9.22 -20.36 -20.70
N GLU A 286 9.22 -20.78 -21.98
CA GLU A 286 8.19 -21.65 -22.55
C GLU A 286 8.05 -22.98 -21.81
N THR A 287 9.18 -23.58 -21.41
CA THR A 287 9.19 -24.84 -20.65
C THR A 287 8.51 -24.69 -19.28
N ASN A 288 8.58 -23.51 -18.68
CA ASN A 288 7.98 -23.21 -17.37
C ASN A 288 6.55 -22.69 -17.44
N TYR A 289 6.02 -22.39 -18.64
CA TYR A 289 4.73 -21.70 -18.81
C TYR A 289 3.55 -22.39 -18.10
N ILE A 290 3.39 -23.72 -18.26
CA ILE A 290 2.25 -24.44 -17.67
C ILE A 290 2.28 -24.34 -16.14
N LYS A 291 3.44 -24.64 -15.55
CA LYS A 291 3.66 -24.63 -14.10
C LYS A 291 3.51 -23.22 -13.53
N ASP A 292 4.03 -22.21 -14.23
CA ASP A 292 3.90 -20.80 -13.85
C ASP A 292 2.44 -20.36 -13.86
N SER A 293 1.71 -20.66 -14.95
CA SER A 293 0.30 -20.33 -15.11
C SER A 293 -0.56 -20.96 -14.02
N TYR A 294 -0.35 -22.26 -13.74
CA TYR A 294 -1.08 -22.98 -12.70
C TYR A 294 -0.92 -22.32 -11.33
N HIS A 295 0.33 -22.10 -10.89
CA HIS A 295 0.59 -21.55 -9.57
C HIS A 295 0.19 -20.07 -9.47
N SER A 296 0.49 -19.27 -10.49
CA SER A 296 0.18 -17.84 -10.52
C SER A 296 -1.33 -17.59 -10.47
N LEU A 297 -2.13 -18.32 -11.24
CA LEU A 297 -3.60 -18.19 -11.22
C LEU A 297 -4.21 -18.74 -9.93
N SER A 298 -3.70 -19.87 -9.43
CA SER A 298 -4.21 -20.50 -8.21
C SER A 298 -3.97 -19.64 -6.95
N ILE A 299 -2.87 -18.87 -6.91
CA ILE A 299 -2.61 -17.91 -5.82
C ILE A 299 -3.71 -16.84 -5.72
N GLU A 300 -4.25 -16.41 -6.87
CA GLU A 300 -5.35 -15.44 -6.96
C GLU A 300 -6.73 -16.10 -6.73
N GLY A 301 -6.78 -17.42 -6.55
CA GLY A 301 -8.01 -18.17 -6.24
C GLY A 301 -8.77 -18.71 -7.46
N TYR A 302 -8.20 -18.61 -8.68
CA TYR A 302 -8.74 -19.30 -9.84
C TYR A 302 -8.58 -20.81 -9.69
N ARG A 303 -9.56 -21.58 -10.19
CA ARG A 303 -9.50 -23.05 -10.19
C ARG A 303 -9.14 -23.51 -11.59
N VAL A 304 -7.84 -23.61 -11.85
CA VAL A 304 -7.29 -24.05 -13.13
C VAL A 304 -6.56 -25.38 -12.99
N THR A 305 -6.61 -26.21 -14.03
CA THR A 305 -5.83 -27.44 -14.13
C THR A 305 -4.80 -27.32 -15.25
N GLU A 306 -3.78 -28.16 -15.26
CA GLU A 306 -2.78 -28.17 -16.33
C GLU A 306 -3.45 -28.45 -17.69
N GLU A 307 -4.43 -29.36 -17.75
CA GLU A 307 -5.15 -29.67 -18.99
C GLU A 307 -5.93 -28.46 -19.53
N LEU A 308 -6.52 -27.64 -18.65
CA LEU A 308 -7.19 -26.40 -19.07
C LEU A 308 -6.18 -25.41 -19.66
N ILE A 309 -5.02 -25.26 -19.02
CA ILE A 309 -3.96 -24.35 -19.46
C ILE A 309 -3.42 -24.79 -20.83
N GLU A 310 -3.25 -26.10 -21.05
CA GLU A 310 -2.83 -26.67 -22.34
C GLU A 310 -3.88 -26.44 -23.43
N LYS A 311 -5.17 -26.73 -23.16
CA LYS A 311 -6.25 -26.48 -24.12
C LYS A 311 -6.30 -25.02 -24.58
N VAL A 312 -6.09 -24.09 -23.64
CA VAL A 312 -6.06 -22.65 -23.90
C VAL A 312 -4.83 -22.24 -24.71
N ARG A 313 -3.67 -22.84 -24.45
CA ARG A 313 -2.43 -22.62 -25.22
C ARG A 313 -2.60 -23.08 -26.67
N ASP A 314 -3.17 -24.25 -26.87
CA ASP A 314 -3.27 -24.89 -28.19
C ASP A 314 -4.41 -24.33 -29.05
N GLY A 315 -5.19 -23.38 -28.52
CA GLY A 315 -6.29 -22.73 -29.24
C GLY A 315 -7.57 -23.59 -29.36
N ASN A 316 -7.60 -24.76 -28.72
CA ASN A 316 -8.70 -25.72 -28.76
C ASN A 316 -9.75 -25.44 -27.67
N TRP A 317 -10.01 -24.16 -27.38
CA TRP A 317 -10.96 -23.73 -26.38
C TRP A 317 -12.22 -23.14 -27.03
N ASP A 318 -13.39 -23.67 -26.67
CA ASP A 318 -14.69 -23.19 -27.14
C ASP A 318 -15.45 -22.49 -25.98
N PRO A 319 -15.71 -21.17 -26.06
CA PRO A 319 -16.49 -20.44 -25.07
C PRO A 319 -18.00 -20.77 -25.05
N THR A 320 -18.50 -21.53 -26.02
CA THR A 320 -19.94 -21.80 -26.20
C THR A 320 -20.41 -23.11 -25.57
N ASP A 321 -19.52 -23.90 -24.98
CA ASP A 321 -19.88 -25.15 -24.32
C ASP A 321 -20.54 -24.87 -22.96
N ASN A 322 -21.80 -25.31 -22.83
CA ASN A 322 -22.65 -25.05 -21.68
C ASN A 322 -22.20 -25.90 -20.50
N GLU A 323 -21.51 -25.31 -19.52
CA GLU A 323 -21.71 -25.58 -18.09
C GLU A 323 -20.94 -24.59 -17.18
N ARG A 324 -21.70 -23.73 -16.48
CA ARG A 324 -21.32 -22.88 -15.32
C ARG A 324 -20.39 -21.68 -15.60
N ASP A 325 -20.88 -20.48 -15.28
CA ASP A 325 -20.15 -19.19 -15.26
C ASP A 325 -18.76 -19.24 -14.58
N THR A 326 -18.57 -20.15 -13.62
CA THR A 326 -17.28 -20.30 -12.91
C THR A 326 -16.20 -20.94 -13.78
N GLU A 327 -16.53 -21.95 -14.58
CA GLU A 327 -15.58 -22.63 -15.45
C GLU A 327 -15.16 -21.72 -16.61
N GLN A 328 -16.11 -20.96 -17.16
CA GLN A 328 -15.85 -19.93 -18.15
C GLN A 328 -14.90 -18.85 -17.62
N LYS A 329 -15.10 -18.36 -16.38
CA LYS A 329 -14.19 -17.37 -15.76
C LYS A 329 -12.76 -17.89 -15.60
N ASN A 330 -12.58 -19.15 -15.16
CA ASN A 330 -11.25 -19.74 -15.00
C ASN A 330 -10.54 -19.90 -16.36
N ALA A 331 -11.27 -20.34 -17.40
CA ALA A 331 -10.72 -20.47 -18.73
C ALA A 331 -10.31 -19.12 -19.34
N LEU A 332 -11.11 -18.08 -19.17
CA LEU A 332 -10.78 -16.72 -19.61
C LEU A 332 -9.55 -16.17 -18.88
N ALA A 333 -9.42 -16.43 -17.57
CA ALA A 333 -8.24 -16.05 -16.81
C ALA A 333 -6.98 -16.78 -17.29
N ALA A 334 -7.07 -18.08 -17.58
CA ALA A 334 -5.98 -18.84 -18.18
C ALA A 334 -5.61 -18.29 -19.56
N ARG A 335 -6.61 -17.92 -20.39
CA ARG A 335 -6.37 -17.32 -21.71
C ARG A 335 -5.69 -15.97 -21.63
N GLY A 336 -6.12 -15.11 -20.71
CA GLY A 336 -5.50 -13.81 -20.52
C GLY A 336 -4.07 -13.94 -19.99
N TYR A 337 -3.84 -14.91 -19.10
CA TYR A 337 -2.49 -15.22 -18.63
C TYR A 337 -1.56 -15.65 -19.77
N TYR A 338 -2.03 -16.50 -20.69
CA TYR A 338 -1.27 -16.89 -21.87
C TYR A 338 -0.91 -15.69 -22.75
N GLN A 339 -1.87 -14.80 -23.01
CA GLN A 339 -1.64 -13.60 -23.82
C GLN A 339 -0.63 -12.66 -23.16
N ALA A 340 -0.77 -12.43 -21.86
CA ALA A 340 0.17 -11.61 -21.11
C ALA A 340 1.58 -12.23 -21.07
N PHE A 341 1.67 -13.55 -20.89
CA PHE A 341 2.94 -14.29 -20.96
C PHE A 341 3.62 -14.11 -22.32
N GLY A 342 2.86 -14.17 -23.42
CA GLY A 342 3.36 -13.87 -24.77
C GLY A 342 3.94 -12.46 -24.88
N ALA A 343 3.21 -11.45 -24.38
CA ALA A 343 3.68 -10.06 -24.37
C ALA A 343 4.94 -9.87 -23.49
N VAL A 344 5.03 -10.54 -22.34
CA VAL A 344 6.23 -10.55 -21.49
C VAL A 344 7.41 -11.17 -22.22
N LYS A 345 7.19 -12.25 -22.98
CA LYS A 345 8.23 -12.91 -23.79
C LYS A 345 8.79 -11.97 -24.87
N GLU A 346 7.94 -11.16 -25.50
CA GLU A 346 8.37 -10.11 -26.44
C GLU A 346 9.25 -9.06 -25.76
N SER A 347 8.85 -8.58 -24.58
CA SER A 347 9.62 -7.62 -23.79
C SER A 347 10.97 -8.19 -23.36
N VAL A 348 11.02 -9.43 -22.85
CA VAL A 348 12.28 -10.13 -22.52
C VAL A 348 13.19 -10.23 -23.75
N GLY A 349 12.63 -10.63 -24.90
CA GLY A 349 13.38 -10.72 -26.15
C GLY A 349 13.95 -9.38 -26.64
N THR A 350 13.32 -8.26 -26.27
CA THR A 350 13.77 -6.89 -26.56
C THR A 350 14.87 -6.43 -25.60
N ILE A 351 14.77 -6.80 -24.33
CA ILE A 351 15.79 -6.49 -23.29
C ILE A 351 17.11 -7.19 -23.62
N LEU A 352 17.05 -8.48 -23.98
CA LEU A 352 18.23 -9.28 -24.33
C LEU A 352 18.94 -8.82 -25.61
N THR A 353 18.33 -7.92 -26.39
CA THR A 353 18.96 -7.28 -27.57
C THR A 353 19.58 -5.91 -27.29
N ASN A 354 19.85 -5.57 -26.03
CA ASN A 354 20.54 -4.36 -25.53
C ASN A 354 19.63 -3.19 -25.10
N ASN A 355 18.50 -3.47 -24.45
CA ASN A 355 17.67 -2.44 -23.81
C ASN A 355 17.76 -2.50 -22.28
N ASN A 356 17.54 -1.37 -21.60
CA ASN A 356 17.46 -1.35 -20.14
C ASN A 356 16.21 -2.13 -19.69
N ALA A 357 16.41 -3.14 -18.84
CA ALA A 357 15.32 -4.01 -18.39
C ALA A 357 14.23 -3.24 -17.62
N GLY A 358 14.62 -2.38 -16.69
CA GLY A 358 13.68 -1.62 -15.88
C GLY A 358 12.88 -0.60 -16.69
N GLU A 359 13.52 0.07 -17.66
CA GLU A 359 12.86 0.99 -18.59
C GLU A 359 11.87 0.26 -19.51
N THR A 360 12.28 -0.88 -20.07
CA THR A 360 11.39 -1.68 -20.94
C THR A 360 10.15 -2.12 -20.17
N VAL A 361 10.33 -2.64 -18.96
CA VAL A 361 9.20 -3.07 -18.12
C VAL A 361 8.32 -1.90 -17.72
N ALA A 362 8.92 -0.75 -17.37
CA ALA A 362 8.16 0.47 -17.06
C ALA A 362 7.25 0.94 -18.21
N ASN A 363 7.63 0.66 -19.46
CA ASN A 363 6.84 0.99 -20.64
C ASN A 363 5.79 -0.09 -20.99
N ASP A 364 6.05 -1.35 -20.65
CA ASP A 364 5.27 -2.49 -21.15
C ASP A 364 4.28 -3.09 -20.14
N PHE A 365 4.40 -2.84 -18.83
CA PHE A 365 3.55 -3.53 -17.84
C PHE A 365 2.05 -3.22 -18.01
N ASP A 366 1.69 -2.05 -18.57
CA ASP A 366 0.31 -1.69 -18.91
C ASP A 366 -0.24 -2.59 -20.03
N LYS A 367 0.57 -2.90 -21.05
CA LYS A 367 0.23 -3.85 -22.10
C LYS A 367 0.02 -5.24 -21.50
N TRP A 368 0.93 -5.69 -20.63
CA TRP A 368 0.80 -7.02 -19.99
C TRP A 368 -0.48 -7.12 -19.16
N HIS A 369 -0.82 -6.05 -18.42
CA HIS A 369 -2.04 -5.98 -17.64
C HIS A 369 -3.28 -6.04 -18.53
N LEU A 370 -3.31 -5.29 -19.64
CA LEU A 370 -4.41 -5.33 -20.60
C LEU A 370 -4.63 -6.76 -21.14
N GLU A 371 -3.54 -7.45 -21.53
CA GLU A 371 -3.61 -8.82 -22.04
C GLU A 371 -4.17 -9.82 -21.02
N LEU A 372 -3.94 -9.61 -19.71
CA LEU A 372 -4.53 -10.46 -18.66
C LEU A 372 -6.07 -10.47 -18.69
N PHE A 373 -6.69 -9.41 -19.19
CA PHE A 373 -8.14 -9.21 -19.13
C PHE A 373 -8.80 -9.06 -20.51
N GLN A 374 -8.03 -9.03 -21.60
CA GLN A 374 -8.56 -8.92 -22.95
C GLN A 374 -9.59 -10.00 -23.32
N PRO A 375 -9.46 -11.27 -22.87
CA PRO A 375 -10.50 -12.28 -23.09
C PRO A 375 -11.80 -11.95 -22.34
N CYS A 376 -11.70 -11.38 -21.13
CA CYS A 376 -12.87 -10.95 -20.35
C CYS A 376 -13.57 -9.75 -21.00
N ILE A 377 -12.82 -8.85 -21.65
CA ILE A 377 -13.40 -7.77 -22.47
C ILE A 377 -14.15 -8.35 -23.66
N THR A 378 -13.50 -9.25 -24.40
CA THR A 378 -14.08 -9.88 -25.59
C THR A 378 -15.35 -10.65 -25.26
N ALA A 379 -15.40 -11.29 -24.09
CA ALA A 379 -16.59 -11.98 -23.57
C ALA A 379 -17.67 -11.04 -23.00
N GLY A 380 -17.43 -9.72 -22.96
CA GLY A 380 -18.38 -8.74 -22.41
C GLY A 380 -18.52 -8.76 -20.88
N ILE A 381 -17.59 -9.41 -20.17
CA ILE A 381 -17.59 -9.52 -18.69
C ILE A 381 -17.03 -8.24 -18.06
N ILE A 382 -16.03 -7.62 -18.70
CA ILE A 382 -15.38 -6.38 -18.25
C ILE A 382 -15.55 -5.31 -19.33
N LYS A 383 -15.85 -4.07 -18.94
CA LYS A 383 -15.89 -2.98 -19.90
C LYS A 383 -14.47 -2.54 -20.25
N PRO A 384 -14.16 -2.24 -21.53
CA PRO A 384 -12.84 -1.73 -21.92
C PRO A 384 -12.39 -0.53 -21.08
N SER A 385 -13.31 0.37 -20.74
CA SER A 385 -13.05 1.56 -19.91
C SER A 385 -12.52 1.24 -18.51
N ASP A 386 -12.83 0.05 -17.97
CA ASP A 386 -12.47 -0.34 -16.61
C ASP A 386 -10.97 -0.70 -16.49
N LEU A 387 -10.28 -0.92 -17.62
CA LEU A 387 -8.85 -1.21 -17.68
C LEU A 387 -8.00 -0.02 -18.15
N VAL A 388 -8.61 1.13 -18.46
CA VAL A 388 -7.86 2.30 -18.93
C VAL A 388 -7.22 3.01 -17.76
N GLY A 389 -5.88 2.98 -17.72
CA GLY A 389 -5.08 3.63 -16.69
C GLY A 389 -5.21 2.98 -15.32
N TYR A 390 -4.80 3.71 -14.28
CA TYR A 390 -4.85 3.22 -12.91
C TYR A 390 -6.25 3.28 -12.29
N ARG A 391 -6.45 2.51 -11.23
CA ARG A 391 -7.74 2.42 -10.53
C ARG A 391 -8.23 3.79 -10.05
N ASN A 392 -9.54 3.96 -10.10
CA ASN A 392 -10.22 5.17 -9.64
C ASN A 392 -10.89 5.01 -8.26
N HIS A 393 -10.85 3.80 -7.70
CA HIS A 393 -11.46 3.48 -6.41
C HIS A 393 -10.42 2.95 -5.43
N GLN A 394 -10.70 3.11 -4.14
CA GLN A 394 -9.85 2.55 -3.09
C GLN A 394 -10.04 1.04 -3.00
N VAL A 395 -8.92 0.33 -2.82
CA VAL A 395 -8.89 -1.12 -2.61
C VAL A 395 -8.23 -1.43 -1.27
N TYR A 396 -8.47 -2.65 -0.78
CA TYR A 396 -7.91 -3.17 0.45
C TYR A 396 -7.43 -4.61 0.21
N ILE A 397 -6.29 -4.97 0.79
CA ILE A 397 -5.72 -6.31 0.64
C ILE A 397 -6.27 -7.20 1.75
N ARG A 398 -6.74 -8.38 1.37
CA ARG A 398 -7.34 -9.33 2.31
C ARG A 398 -6.35 -9.72 3.40
N ASN A 399 -6.75 -9.59 4.66
CA ASN A 399 -5.95 -9.93 5.84
C ASN A 399 -4.64 -9.12 5.99
N SER A 400 -4.57 -7.92 5.39
CA SER A 400 -3.43 -7.03 5.51
C SER A 400 -3.76 -5.82 6.39
N LYS A 401 -2.80 -5.38 7.20
CA LYS A 401 -2.85 -4.09 7.91
C LYS A 401 -2.43 -2.92 7.00
N HIS A 402 -1.72 -3.22 5.93
CA HIS A 402 -1.39 -2.26 4.90
C HIS A 402 -2.64 -1.93 4.06
N THR A 403 -2.93 -0.64 3.94
CA THR A 403 -3.93 -0.10 3.04
C THR A 403 -3.22 0.47 1.82
N PRO A 404 -3.44 -0.06 0.60
CA PRO A 404 -2.86 0.49 -0.60
C PRO A 404 -3.13 1.99 -0.78
N LEU A 405 -2.24 2.64 -1.52
CA LEU A 405 -2.27 4.09 -1.77
C LEU A 405 -3.65 4.57 -2.26
N SER A 406 -4.02 5.83 -2.02
CA SER A 406 -5.23 6.38 -2.66
C SER A 406 -5.05 6.41 -4.19
N PRO A 407 -6.14 6.44 -4.99
CA PRO A 407 -6.06 6.61 -6.43
C PRO A 407 -5.17 7.78 -6.87
N ASP A 408 -5.25 8.92 -6.18
CA ASP A 408 -4.44 10.09 -6.48
C ASP A 408 -2.96 9.87 -6.14
N ALA A 409 -2.67 9.20 -5.03
CA ALA A 409 -1.32 8.82 -4.65
C ALA A 409 -0.71 7.79 -5.62
N VAL A 410 -1.50 6.84 -6.15
CA VAL A 410 -1.02 5.91 -7.20
C VAL A 410 -0.52 6.69 -8.41
N ARG A 411 -1.30 7.65 -8.93
CA ARG A 411 -0.89 8.46 -10.10
C ARG A 411 0.37 9.27 -9.83
N ALA A 412 0.57 9.73 -8.60
CA ALA A 412 1.77 10.46 -8.20
C ALA A 412 3.00 9.56 -8.01
N VAL A 413 2.83 8.30 -7.58
CA VAL A 413 3.94 7.40 -7.25
C VAL A 413 4.41 6.55 -8.42
N MET A 414 3.53 6.16 -9.33
CA MET A 414 3.89 5.26 -10.44
C MET A 414 5.07 5.77 -11.29
N PRO A 415 5.18 7.07 -11.65
CA PRO A 415 6.37 7.59 -12.33
C PRO A 415 7.66 7.37 -11.53
N THR A 416 7.61 7.59 -10.21
CA THR A 416 8.74 7.34 -9.30
C THR A 416 9.09 5.86 -9.22
N PHE A 417 8.09 4.97 -9.17
CA PHE A 417 8.34 3.53 -9.22
C PHE A 417 9.05 3.11 -10.51
N CYS A 418 8.59 3.61 -11.67
CA CYS A 418 9.22 3.36 -12.96
C CYS A 418 10.67 3.87 -13.01
N GLU A 419 10.92 5.07 -12.51
CA GLU A 419 12.26 5.66 -12.44
C GLU A 419 13.20 4.84 -11.55
N LEU A 420 12.74 4.43 -10.36
CA LEU A 420 13.50 3.59 -9.45
C LEU A 420 13.84 2.23 -10.07
N LEU A 421 12.86 1.60 -10.74
CA LEU A 421 13.04 0.32 -11.42
C LEU A 421 14.08 0.42 -12.55
N ALA A 422 14.03 1.49 -13.35
CA ALA A 422 14.97 1.74 -14.45
C ALA A 422 16.41 2.02 -13.98
N LYS A 423 16.56 2.71 -12.84
CA LYS A 423 17.86 3.11 -12.27
C LYS A 423 18.52 2.04 -11.40
N GLU A 424 17.78 1.06 -10.88
CA GLU A 424 18.34 0.08 -9.94
C GLU A 424 19.32 -0.87 -10.64
N GLU A 425 20.62 -0.81 -10.41
CA GLU A 425 21.60 -1.63 -11.14
C GLU A 425 21.69 -3.09 -10.67
N ASP A 426 21.38 -3.37 -9.40
CA ASP A 426 21.44 -4.73 -8.86
C ASP A 426 20.22 -5.52 -9.34
N ALA A 427 20.43 -6.53 -10.18
CA ALA A 427 19.35 -7.30 -10.79
C ALA A 427 18.46 -8.03 -9.77
N LEU A 428 19.05 -8.57 -8.70
CA LEU A 428 18.28 -9.26 -7.65
C LEU A 428 17.46 -8.25 -6.85
N ALA A 429 18.06 -7.12 -6.48
CA ALA A 429 17.35 -6.04 -5.82
C ALA A 429 16.24 -5.48 -6.72
N ARG A 430 16.50 -5.26 -8.01
CA ARG A 430 15.52 -4.79 -9.01
C ARG A 430 14.34 -5.74 -9.11
N ALA A 431 14.58 -7.06 -9.14
CA ALA A 431 13.51 -8.07 -9.18
C ALA A 431 12.64 -8.07 -7.91
N ILE A 432 13.28 -8.10 -6.73
CA ILE A 432 12.60 -8.17 -5.43
C ILE A 432 11.82 -6.87 -5.16
N LEU A 433 12.46 -5.71 -5.33
CA LEU A 433 11.87 -4.40 -5.08
C LEU A 433 10.82 -4.08 -6.15
N GLY A 434 11.08 -4.39 -7.42
CA GLY A 434 10.12 -4.22 -8.51
C GLY A 434 8.83 -4.98 -8.27
N HIS A 435 8.93 -6.24 -7.84
CA HIS A 435 7.77 -7.02 -7.42
C HIS A 435 7.05 -6.38 -6.22
N PHE A 436 7.77 -6.16 -5.13
CA PHE A 436 7.19 -5.70 -3.87
C PHE A 436 6.49 -4.34 -4.01
N PHE A 437 7.17 -3.34 -4.61
CA PHE A 437 6.59 -2.01 -4.72
C PHE A 437 5.39 -1.97 -5.66
N PHE A 438 5.35 -2.79 -6.71
CA PHE A 438 4.18 -2.88 -7.57
C PHE A 438 2.94 -3.37 -6.80
N VAL A 439 3.07 -4.42 -5.98
CA VAL A 439 1.94 -4.92 -5.16
C VAL A 439 1.60 -4.02 -3.97
N TYR A 440 2.58 -3.30 -3.43
CA TYR A 440 2.41 -2.29 -2.36
C TYR A 440 1.64 -1.06 -2.86
N ILE A 441 1.97 -0.56 -4.07
CA ILE A 441 1.25 0.56 -4.70
C ILE A 441 -0.16 0.10 -5.11
N HIS A 442 -0.25 -1.12 -5.64
CA HIS A 442 -1.48 -1.76 -6.08
C HIS A 442 -2.24 -0.91 -7.13
N PRO A 443 -1.65 -0.64 -8.31
CA PRO A 443 -2.17 0.35 -9.26
C PRO A 443 -3.51 -0.03 -9.92
N TYR A 444 -3.88 -1.31 -9.94
CA TYR A 444 -5.06 -1.82 -10.64
C TYR A 444 -6.14 -2.38 -9.71
N MET A 445 -7.38 -2.52 -10.23
CA MET A 445 -8.48 -3.14 -9.49
C MET A 445 -8.29 -4.66 -9.29
N ASP A 446 -7.67 -5.33 -10.26
CA ASP A 446 -7.26 -6.73 -10.22
C ASP A 446 -6.02 -6.92 -11.12
N GLY A 447 -5.29 -8.02 -10.98
CA GLY A 447 -4.14 -8.39 -11.80
C GLY A 447 -2.79 -8.02 -11.19
N ASN A 448 -2.77 -7.24 -10.10
CA ASN A 448 -1.53 -6.71 -9.51
C ASN A 448 -0.50 -7.81 -9.16
N GLY A 449 -0.95 -8.91 -8.53
CA GLY A 449 -0.06 -10.02 -8.17
C GLY A 449 0.53 -10.74 -9.40
N ARG A 450 -0.28 -10.94 -10.45
CA ARG A 450 0.14 -11.60 -11.70
C ARG A 450 1.17 -10.73 -12.44
N THR A 451 0.87 -9.43 -12.60
CA THR A 451 1.80 -8.48 -13.22
C THR A 451 3.09 -8.34 -12.42
N ALA A 452 3.04 -8.29 -11.09
CA ALA A 452 4.23 -8.21 -10.25
C ALA A 452 5.15 -9.44 -10.39
N ARG A 453 4.58 -10.65 -10.50
CA ARG A 453 5.36 -11.87 -10.78
C ARG A 453 6.00 -11.83 -12.17
N PHE A 454 5.33 -11.29 -13.18
CA PHE A 454 5.96 -11.04 -14.49
C PHE A 454 7.07 -10.00 -14.43
N ILE A 455 6.89 -8.89 -13.69
CA ILE A 455 7.94 -7.88 -13.45
C ILE A 455 9.16 -8.56 -12.81
N MET A 456 8.95 -9.32 -11.74
CA MET A 456 10.02 -10.07 -11.04
C MET A 456 10.78 -10.97 -12.01
N ASN A 457 10.05 -11.85 -12.72
CA ASN A 457 10.67 -12.84 -13.57
C ASN A 457 11.37 -12.20 -14.78
N THR A 458 10.84 -11.13 -15.34
CA THR A 458 11.52 -10.36 -16.41
C THR A 458 12.87 -9.84 -15.93
N MET A 459 12.95 -9.30 -14.71
CA MET A 459 14.23 -8.84 -14.14
C MET A 459 15.21 -10.00 -13.89
N LEU A 460 14.71 -11.15 -13.44
CA LEU A 460 15.54 -12.33 -13.19
C LEU A 460 16.12 -12.90 -14.49
N VAL A 461 15.26 -13.22 -15.46
CA VAL A 461 15.71 -13.92 -16.68
C VAL A 461 16.61 -13.08 -17.55
N THR A 462 16.40 -11.76 -17.58
CA THR A 462 17.25 -10.84 -18.34
C THR A 462 18.62 -10.61 -17.68
N ALA A 463 18.76 -10.99 -16.42
CA ALA A 463 20.03 -11.03 -15.69
C ALA A 463 20.68 -12.43 -15.68
N GLY A 464 20.14 -13.38 -16.43
CA GLY A 464 20.63 -14.76 -16.48
C GLY A 464 20.32 -15.58 -15.23
N LEU A 465 19.25 -15.23 -14.51
CA LEU A 465 18.70 -16.04 -13.42
C LEU A 465 17.48 -16.85 -13.94
N PRO A 466 17.13 -17.99 -13.33
CA PRO A 466 15.99 -18.79 -13.79
C PRO A 466 14.65 -18.06 -13.66
N TRP A 467 13.72 -18.40 -14.55
CA TRP A 467 12.30 -18.09 -14.36
C TRP A 467 11.83 -18.75 -13.06
N THR A 468 11.41 -17.94 -12.08
CA THR A 468 11.15 -18.38 -10.72
C THR A 468 9.66 -18.39 -10.43
N ILE A 469 9.13 -19.57 -10.10
CA ILE A 469 7.71 -19.78 -9.83
C ILE A 469 7.47 -19.78 -8.31
N ILE A 470 6.52 -18.96 -7.86
CA ILE A 470 6.03 -18.98 -6.48
C ILE A 470 4.96 -20.08 -6.37
N PRO A 471 5.19 -21.18 -5.63
CA PRO A 471 4.22 -22.26 -5.56
C PRO A 471 2.99 -21.85 -4.75
N VAL A 472 1.80 -22.29 -5.16
CA VAL A 472 0.53 -21.98 -4.46
C VAL A 472 0.51 -22.56 -3.04
N GLU A 473 1.22 -23.66 -2.81
CA GLU A 473 1.41 -24.29 -1.50
C GLU A 473 2.19 -23.37 -0.55
N LYS A 474 2.99 -22.45 -1.10
CA LYS A 474 3.76 -21.45 -0.37
C LYS A 474 3.06 -20.09 -0.28
N ARG A 475 1.80 -19.98 -0.71
CA ARG A 475 1.02 -18.73 -0.66
C ARG A 475 1.02 -18.10 0.72
N ARG A 476 0.88 -18.88 1.80
CA ARG A 476 0.87 -18.33 3.16
C ARG A 476 2.20 -17.68 3.53
N ASP A 477 3.32 -18.35 3.22
CA ASP A 477 4.67 -17.84 3.52
C ASP A 477 4.96 -16.59 2.67
N TYR A 478 4.59 -16.61 1.39
CA TYR A 478 4.68 -15.47 0.47
C TYR A 478 3.88 -14.26 0.96
N MET A 479 2.59 -14.44 1.30
CA MET A 479 1.76 -13.34 1.82
C MET A 479 2.26 -12.81 3.17
N SER A 480 2.76 -13.68 4.04
CA SER A 480 3.33 -13.26 5.33
C SER A 480 4.60 -12.41 5.14
N ALA A 481 5.44 -12.76 4.17
CA ALA A 481 6.65 -12.00 3.87
C ALA A 481 6.32 -10.61 3.28
N LEU A 482 5.31 -10.53 2.40
CA LEU A 482 4.82 -9.25 1.87
C LEU A 482 4.16 -8.38 2.95
N GLU A 483 3.41 -8.98 3.86
CA GLU A 483 2.79 -8.26 4.98
C GLU A 483 3.85 -7.62 5.87
N LYS A 484 4.88 -8.39 6.25
CA LYS A 484 6.00 -7.87 7.04
C LYS A 484 6.71 -6.73 6.33
N ALA A 485 6.99 -6.88 5.04
CA ALA A 485 7.61 -5.82 4.25
C ALA A 485 6.72 -4.56 4.15
N SER A 486 5.40 -4.71 4.05
CA SER A 486 4.45 -3.59 3.93
C SER A 486 4.22 -2.86 5.25
N VAL A 487 4.20 -3.60 6.37
CA VAL A 487 3.83 -3.10 7.70
C VAL A 487 5.06 -2.67 8.51
N GLU A 488 6.12 -3.48 8.49
CA GLU A 488 7.33 -3.27 9.31
C GLU A 488 8.48 -2.65 8.50
N ARG A 489 8.31 -2.49 7.18
CA ARG A 489 9.36 -2.03 6.24
C ARG A 489 10.59 -2.96 6.20
N ASP A 490 10.40 -4.23 6.57
CA ASP A 490 11.44 -5.26 6.52
C ASP A 490 11.22 -6.21 5.33
N ILE A 491 11.97 -6.00 4.25
CA ILE A 491 11.88 -6.82 3.03
C ILE A 491 12.64 -8.15 3.16
N SER A 492 13.38 -8.37 4.25
CA SER A 492 14.37 -9.43 4.35
C SER A 492 13.78 -10.83 4.17
N ASP A 493 12.60 -11.07 4.73
CA ASP A 493 11.94 -12.38 4.63
C ASP A 493 11.45 -12.65 3.21
N PHE A 494 10.97 -11.62 2.50
CA PHE A 494 10.58 -11.74 1.10
C PHE A 494 11.80 -11.98 0.21
N ALA A 495 12.90 -11.26 0.46
CA ALA A 495 14.16 -11.45 -0.26
C ALA A 495 14.71 -12.87 -0.11
N LYS A 496 14.76 -13.40 1.13
CA LYS A 496 15.18 -14.79 1.41
C LYS A 496 14.25 -15.82 0.79
N PHE A 497 12.94 -15.55 0.82
CA PHE A 497 11.94 -16.42 0.19
C PHE A 497 12.18 -16.55 -1.31
N ILE A 498 12.32 -15.43 -2.01
CA ILE A 498 12.60 -15.41 -3.46
C ILE A 498 13.96 -16.05 -3.76
N HIS A 499 15.00 -15.73 -3.00
CA HIS A 499 16.33 -16.33 -3.17
C HIS A 499 16.31 -17.86 -3.04
N THR A 500 15.55 -18.39 -2.07
CA THR A 500 15.39 -19.84 -1.90
C THR A 500 14.73 -20.48 -3.13
N LEU A 501 13.73 -19.83 -3.72
CA LEU A 501 13.06 -20.30 -4.92
C LEU A 501 13.98 -20.24 -6.15
N ILE A 502 14.75 -19.15 -6.31
CA ILE A 502 15.75 -19.03 -7.39
C ILE A 502 16.80 -20.15 -7.26
N SER A 503 17.33 -20.36 -6.06
CA SER A 503 18.36 -21.39 -5.80
C SER A 503 17.83 -22.79 -6.13
N LYS A 504 16.57 -23.07 -5.81
CA LYS A 504 15.92 -24.34 -6.18
C LYS A 504 15.77 -24.48 -7.70
N ALA A 505 15.33 -23.43 -8.38
CA ALA A 505 15.18 -23.44 -9.84
C ALA A 505 16.54 -23.60 -10.56
N GLN A 506 17.65 -23.11 -10.00
CA GLN A 506 19.00 -23.32 -10.53
C GLN A 506 19.46 -24.79 -10.47
N VAL A 507 18.98 -25.56 -9.50
CA VAL A 507 19.31 -27.00 -9.38
C VAL A 507 18.46 -27.85 -10.34
N GLU A 508 17.30 -27.34 -10.77
CA GLU A 508 16.38 -28.02 -11.68
C GLU A 508 16.70 -27.77 -13.17
N LEU A 509 17.52 -26.76 -13.48
CA LEU A 509 18.09 -26.46 -14.80
C LEU A 509 19.36 -27.28 -15.06
#